data_AF-A0A9E5C781-F1
#
_entry.id   AF-A0A9E5C781-F1
#
_cell.length_a   1.000
_cell.length_b   1.000
_cell.length_c   1.000
_cell.angle_alpha   90.00
_cell.angle_beta   90.00
_cell.angle_gamma   90.00
#
_symmetry.space_group_name_H-M   'P 1'
#
loop_
_entity.id
_entity.type
_entity.pdbx_description
1 polymer ?
#
loop_
_entity_poly.entity_id
_entity_poly.type
_entity_poly.pdbx_seq_one_letter_code
_entity_poly.pdbx_strand_id
1 'polypeptide(L)'
;MTQPVRSETIKRTVVYVYTEIQDLVPTFLSHQLEDVKSIVEACEQRDYEKIQILGHNMKGVGSAYGFDAISEIGASLEQCAKERNSEKVRMLAEEVSVYLERVEVVYVQA
;
A
#
# COMPACT_ATOMS: atom_id res chain seq x y z
N MET A 1 -24.62 32.94 11.41
CA MET A 1 -23.40 32.62 10.65
C MET A 1 -23.13 31.14 10.82
N THR A 2 -23.57 30.30 9.89
CA THR A 2 -23.23 28.87 9.84
C THR A 2 -23.24 28.47 8.38
N GLN A 3 -22.07 28.43 7.75
CA GLN A 3 -21.94 27.71 6.48
C GLN A 3 -21.81 26.22 6.80
N PRO A 4 -22.51 25.33 6.07
CA PRO A 4 -22.40 23.90 6.27
C PRO A 4 -21.03 23.44 5.80
N VAL A 5 -20.36 22.64 6.63
CA VAL A 5 -19.16 21.89 6.25
C VAL A 5 -19.57 20.97 5.11
N ARG A 6 -19.13 21.25 3.89
CA ARG A 6 -19.32 20.34 2.76
C ARG A 6 -18.56 19.06 3.12
N SER A 7 -19.30 17.97 3.25
CA SER A 7 -18.74 16.63 3.33
C SER A 7 -17.90 16.44 2.06
N GLU A 8 -16.59 16.55 2.19
CA GLU A 8 -15.67 16.05 1.18
C GLU A 8 -15.94 14.55 1.12
N THR A 9 -16.53 14.08 0.02
CA THR A 9 -16.80 12.66 -0.19
C THR A 9 -15.46 11.93 -0.14
N ILE A 10 -15.10 11.37 1.01
CA ILE A 10 -13.91 10.52 1.14
C ILE A 10 -14.12 9.37 0.16
N LYS A 11 -13.37 9.38 -0.94
CA LYS A 11 -13.41 8.35 -1.97
C LYS A 11 -12.82 7.09 -1.33
N ARG A 12 -13.67 6.24 -0.77
CA ARG A 12 -13.28 4.94 -0.19
C ARG A 12 -12.89 4.00 -1.31
N THR A 13 -11.76 3.32 -1.15
CA THR A 13 -11.32 2.31 -2.11
C THR A 13 -11.89 0.98 -1.68
N VAL A 14 -12.87 0.46 -2.40
CA VAL A 14 -13.46 -0.85 -2.10
C VAL A 14 -12.60 -1.94 -2.72
N VAL A 15 -12.18 -2.91 -1.91
CA VAL A 15 -11.44 -4.09 -2.33
C VAL A 15 -12.28 -5.33 -2.06
N TYR A 16 -12.48 -6.14 -3.10
CA TYR A 16 -13.23 -7.38 -3.00
C TYR A 16 -12.28 -8.54 -2.71
N VAL A 17 -12.53 -9.25 -1.62
CA VAL A 17 -11.68 -10.35 -1.17
C VAL A 17 -12.51 -11.61 -1.01
N TYR A 18 -12.01 -12.76 -1.46
CA TYR A 18 -12.72 -14.02 -1.26
C TYR A 18 -12.80 -14.38 0.23
N THR A 19 -13.98 -14.83 0.67
CA THR A 19 -14.23 -15.21 2.07
C THR A 19 -13.26 -16.30 2.57
N GLU A 20 -12.73 -17.13 1.68
CA GLU A 20 -11.77 -18.20 2.01
C GLU A 20 -10.45 -17.70 2.62
N ILE A 21 -10.06 -16.45 2.32
CA ILE A 21 -8.84 -15.83 2.83
C ILE A 21 -9.11 -14.66 3.79
N GLN A 22 -10.37 -14.47 4.21
CA GLN A 22 -10.78 -13.37 5.08
C GLN A 22 -9.93 -13.27 6.35
N ASP A 23 -9.66 -14.41 7.00
CA ASP A 23 -8.91 -14.46 8.26
C ASP A 23 -7.43 -14.06 8.10
N LEU A 24 -6.91 -14.06 6.87
CA LEU A 24 -5.54 -13.66 6.55
C LEU A 24 -5.42 -12.15 6.28
N VAL A 25 -6.54 -11.48 5.95
CA VAL A 25 -6.53 -10.05 5.57
C VAL A 25 -6.00 -9.13 6.67
N PRO A 26 -6.39 -9.27 7.96
CA PRO A 26 -5.88 -8.37 9.00
C PRO A 26 -4.36 -8.46 9.15
N THR A 27 -3.81 -9.67 9.10
CA THR A 27 -2.36 -9.92 9.16
C THR A 27 -1.66 -9.35 7.94
N PHE A 28 -2.23 -9.56 6.75
CA PHE A 28 -1.71 -8.97 5.51
C PHE A 28 -1.63 -7.45 5.61
N LEU A 29 -2.71 -6.77 5.99
CA LEU A 29 -2.74 -5.30 6.12
C LEU A 29 -1.73 -4.79 7.16
N SER A 30 -1.55 -5.50 8.27
CA SER A 30 -0.53 -5.17 9.27
C SER A 30 0.87 -5.26 8.69
N HIS A 31 1.18 -6.34 7.95
CA HIS A 31 2.49 -6.49 7.31
C HIS A 31 2.75 -5.38 6.28
N GLN A 32 1.75 -4.96 5.50
CA GLN A 32 1.94 -3.85 4.55
C GLN A 32 2.28 -2.53 5.25
N LEU A 33 1.71 -2.26 6.43
CA LEU A 33 2.08 -1.09 7.24
C LEU A 33 3.51 -1.19 7.78
N GLU A 34 3.98 -2.39 8.13
CA GLU A 34 5.36 -2.63 8.56
C GLU A 34 6.36 -2.49 7.41
N ASP A 35 6.00 -2.96 6.21
CA ASP A 35 6.77 -2.78 4.98
C ASP A 35 6.94 -1.30 4.66
N VAL A 36 5.88 -0.50 4.76
CA VAL A 36 5.94 0.95 4.56
C VAL A 36 6.92 1.61 5.53
N LYS A 37 6.87 1.28 6.82
CA LYS A 37 7.83 1.80 7.80
C LYS A 37 9.26 1.41 7.42
N SER A 38 9.47 0.16 7.04
CA SER A 38 10.77 -0.36 6.62
C SER A 38 11.30 0.33 5.35
N ILE A 39 10.42 0.68 4.42
CA ILE A 39 10.77 1.44 3.20
C ILE A 39 11.19 2.86 3.55
N VAL A 40 10.46 3.53 4.45
CA VAL A 40 10.80 4.90 4.89
C VAL A 40 12.17 4.92 5.57
N GLU A 41 12.41 4.00 6.52
CA GLU A 41 13.70 3.87 7.20
C GLU A 41 14.85 3.55 6.23
N ALA A 42 14.63 2.62 5.29
CA ALA A 42 15.61 2.29 4.27
C ALA A 42 15.90 3.49 3.35
N CYS A 43 14.88 4.31 3.05
CA CYS A 43 15.06 5.53 2.25
C CYS A 43 15.91 6.57 2.98
N GLU A 44 15.76 6.74 4.30
CA GLU A 44 16.60 7.62 5.10
C GLU A 44 18.07 7.16 5.10
N GLN A 45 18.28 5.85 5.16
CA GLN A 45 19.61 5.22 5.12
C GLN A 45 20.18 5.11 3.69
N ARG A 46 19.41 5.48 2.67
CA ARG A 46 19.73 5.28 1.23
C ARG A 46 20.02 3.82 0.88
N ASP A 47 19.39 2.90 1.60
CA ASP A 47 19.45 1.46 1.35
C ASP A 47 18.46 1.07 0.24
N TYR A 48 18.86 1.39 -1.00
CA TYR A 48 18.03 1.12 -2.18
C TYR A 48 17.92 -0.37 -2.50
N GLU A 49 18.85 -1.20 -2.05
CA GLU A 49 18.75 -2.65 -2.25
C GLU A 49 17.60 -3.22 -1.41
N LYS A 50 17.52 -2.82 -0.14
CA LYS A 50 16.39 -3.18 0.73
C LYS A 50 15.06 -2.67 0.16
N ILE A 51 15.00 -1.43 -0.34
CA ILE A 51 13.76 -0.89 -0.95
C ILE A 51 13.37 -1.70 -2.20
N GLN A 52 14.32 -2.12 -3.03
CA GLN A 52 14.03 -2.98 -4.19
C GLN A 52 13.40 -4.31 -3.77
N ILE A 53 13.96 -4.97 -2.75
CA ILE A 53 13.45 -6.24 -2.24
C ILE A 53 12.04 -6.08 -1.67
N LEU A 54 11.82 -5.05 -0.85
CA LEU A 54 10.51 -4.75 -0.28
C LEU A 54 9.48 -4.43 -1.37
N GLY A 55 9.82 -3.57 -2.34
CA GLY A 55 8.96 -3.27 -3.48
C GLY A 55 8.61 -4.50 -4.31
N HIS A 56 9.58 -5.38 -4.56
CA HIS A 56 9.36 -6.63 -5.28
C HIS A 56 8.40 -7.58 -4.53
N ASN A 57 8.58 -7.73 -3.23
CA ASN A 57 7.70 -8.55 -2.40
C ASN A 57 6.27 -7.98 -2.42
N MET A 58 6.14 -6.67 -2.20
CA MET A 58 4.86 -5.97 -2.18
C MET A 58 4.11 -6.11 -3.52
N LYS A 59 4.85 -6.04 -4.63
CA LYS A 59 4.35 -6.32 -5.99
C LYS A 59 3.75 -7.71 -6.13
N GLY A 60 4.36 -8.71 -5.51
CA GLY A 60 3.95 -10.12 -5.64
C GLY A 60 2.73 -10.50 -4.80
N VAL A 61 2.54 -9.84 -3.66
CA VAL A 61 1.51 -10.26 -2.69
C VAL A 61 0.17 -9.55 -2.86
N GLY A 62 0.12 -8.30 -3.32
CA GLY A 62 -1.11 -7.51 -3.34
C GLY A 62 -2.26 -8.19 -4.11
N SER A 63 -1.97 -8.66 -5.32
CA SER A 63 -2.98 -9.27 -6.21
C SER A 63 -3.50 -10.62 -5.72
N ALA A 64 -2.73 -11.35 -4.92
CA ALA A 64 -3.18 -12.60 -4.31
C ALA A 64 -4.34 -12.38 -3.31
N TYR A 65 -4.45 -11.16 -2.77
CA TYR A 65 -5.48 -10.77 -1.80
C TYR A 65 -6.52 -9.80 -2.41
N GLY A 66 -6.46 -9.49 -3.71
CA GLY A 66 -7.35 -8.50 -4.36
C GLY A 66 -6.90 -7.05 -4.25
N PHE A 67 -5.71 -6.79 -3.69
CA PHE A 67 -5.15 -5.44 -3.52
C PHE A 67 -4.22 -5.07 -4.68
N ASP A 68 -4.76 -4.98 -5.89
CA ASP A 68 -3.95 -4.71 -7.10
C ASP A 68 -3.19 -3.39 -7.03
N ALA A 69 -3.76 -2.37 -6.40
CA ALA A 69 -3.09 -1.09 -6.18
C ALA A 69 -1.78 -1.25 -5.37
N ILE A 70 -1.76 -2.15 -4.38
CA ILE A 70 -0.53 -2.45 -3.62
C ILE A 70 0.51 -3.09 -4.55
N SER A 71 0.08 -3.98 -5.45
CA SER A 71 0.98 -4.59 -6.42
C SER A 71 1.61 -3.56 -7.36
N GLU A 72 0.80 -2.61 -7.87
CA GLU A 72 1.23 -1.54 -8.77
C GLU A 72 2.20 -0.56 -8.08
N ILE A 73 1.91 -0.17 -6.84
CA ILE A 73 2.80 0.67 -6.05
C ILE A 73 4.11 -0.07 -5.74
N GLY A 74 4.06 -1.36 -5.43
CA GLY A 74 5.25 -2.20 -5.23
C GLY A 74 6.17 -2.25 -6.43
N ALA A 75 5.60 -2.44 -7.63
CA ALA A 75 6.36 -2.39 -8.88
C ALA A 75 7.02 -1.01 -9.08
N SER A 76 6.31 0.06 -8.73
CA SER A 76 6.84 1.43 -8.81
C SER A 76 7.96 1.68 -7.80
N LEU A 77 7.85 1.18 -6.57
CA LEU A 77 8.90 1.26 -5.54
C LEU A 77 10.16 0.52 -5.97
N GLU A 78 10.00 -0.70 -6.49
CA GLU A 78 11.11 -1.50 -7.04
C GLU A 78 11.88 -0.70 -8.11
N GLN A 79 11.15 -0.09 -9.05
CA GLN A 79 11.75 0.71 -10.12
C GLN A 79 12.41 1.99 -9.61
N CYS A 80 11.76 2.73 -8.71
CA CYS A 80 12.31 3.98 -8.17
C CYS A 80 13.57 3.74 -7.34
N ALA A 81 13.65 2.59 -6.66
CA ALA A 81 14.84 2.19 -5.93
C ALA A 81 16.00 1.81 -6.87
N LYS A 82 15.74 1.19 -8.03
CA LYS A 82 16.76 0.99 -9.09
C LYS A 82 17.30 2.32 -9.61
N GLU A 83 16.44 3.32 -9.74
CA GLU A 83 16.78 4.68 -10.15
C GLU A 83 17.37 5.55 -9.00
N ARG A 84 17.39 5.01 -7.77
CA ARG A 84 17.84 5.72 -6.55
C ARG A 84 17.08 7.03 -6.29
N ASN A 85 15.80 7.08 -6.68
CA ASN A 85 14.96 8.26 -6.54
C ASN A 85 14.27 8.29 -5.16
N SER A 86 14.97 8.83 -4.16
CA SER A 86 14.47 8.93 -2.78
C SER A 86 13.17 9.72 -2.65
N GLU A 87 12.99 10.79 -3.44
CA GLU A 87 11.77 11.60 -3.39
C GLU A 87 10.56 10.77 -3.82
N LYS A 88 10.70 10.02 -4.93
CA LYS A 88 9.63 9.17 -5.44
C LYS A 88 9.37 7.96 -4.54
N VAL A 89 10.40 7.38 -3.91
CA VAL A 89 10.22 6.34 -2.88
C VAL A 89 9.36 6.85 -1.72
N ARG A 90 9.63 8.06 -1.21
CA ARG A 90 8.84 8.64 -0.11
C ARG A 90 7.39 8.89 -0.51
N MET A 91 7.17 9.47 -1.69
CA MET A 91 5.81 9.70 -2.21
C MET A 91 5.02 8.39 -2.33
N LEU A 92 5.64 7.34 -2.86
CA LEU A 92 4.99 6.03 -3.01
C LEU A 92 4.73 5.35 -1.65
N ALA A 93 5.63 5.49 -0.68
CA ALA A 93 5.42 4.96 0.68
C ALA A 93 4.23 5.66 1.40
N GLU A 94 4.09 6.97 1.20
CA GLU A 94 2.93 7.73 1.66
C GLU A 94 1.66 7.29 0.94
N GLU A 95 1.73 7.06 -0.37
CA GLU A 95 0.59 6.56 -1.16
C GLU A 95 0.06 5.22 -0.65
N VAL A 96 0.93 4.26 -0.30
CA VAL A 96 0.51 3.00 0.34
C VAL A 96 -0.18 3.27 1.68
N SER A 97 0.36 4.16 2.51
CA SER A 97 -0.23 4.50 3.82
C SER A 97 -1.66 5.04 3.65
N VAL A 98 -1.82 6.03 2.77
CA VAL A 98 -3.10 6.67 2.49
C VAL A 98 -4.09 5.69 1.88
N TYR A 99 -3.62 4.78 1.02
CA TYR A 99 -4.44 3.72 0.46
C TYR A 99 -4.98 2.79 1.55
N LEU A 100 -4.10 2.30 2.44
CA LEU A 100 -4.47 1.39 3.53
C LEU A 100 -5.44 2.04 4.53
N GLU A 101 -5.34 3.35 4.77
CA GLU A 101 -6.30 4.08 5.63
C GLU A 101 -7.70 4.22 5.01
N ARG A 102 -7.81 4.14 3.69
CA ARG A 102 -9.05 4.38 2.93
C ARG A 102 -9.67 3.12 2.38
N VAL A 103 -9.01 1.97 2.55
CA VAL A 103 -9.47 0.71 1.98
C VAL A 103 -10.65 0.17 2.78
N GLU A 104 -11.71 -0.17 2.08
CA GLU A 104 -12.87 -0.86 2.62
C GLU A 104 -12.89 -2.26 2.03
N VAL A 105 -12.71 -3.27 2.88
CA VAL A 105 -12.67 -4.66 2.45
C VAL A 105 -14.08 -5.23 2.45
N VAL A 106 -14.52 -5.71 1.28
CA VAL A 106 -15.80 -6.40 1.09
C VAL A 106 -15.52 -7.85 0.78
N TYR A 107 -16.03 -8.75 1.62
CA TYR A 107 -15.85 -10.18 1.44
C TYR A 107 -16.92 -10.75 0.49
N VAL A 108 -16.47 -11.47 -0.53
CA VAL A 108 -17.33 -12.10 -1.54
C VAL A 108 -17.12 -13.60 -1.55
N GLN A 109 -18.20 -14.34 -1.81
CA GLN A 109 -18.13 -15.78 -2.05
C GLN A 109 -17.69 -16.00 -3.50
N ALA A 110 -16.93 -17.07 -3.74
CA ALA A 110 -16.56 -17.51 -5.08
C ALA A 110 -17.76 -18.03 -5.88
#